data_AF-A0AAC9NNA9-F1
#
_entry.id   AF-A0AAC9NNA9-F1
#
_cell.length_a   1.000
_cell.length_b   1.000
_cell.length_c   1.000
_cell.angle_alpha   90.00
_cell.angle_beta   90.00
_cell.angle_gamma   90.00
#
_symmetry.space_group_name_H-M   'P 1'
#
loop_
_entity.id
_entity.type
_entity.pdbx_description
1 polymer ?
#
loop_
_entity_poly.entity_id
_entity_poly.type
_entity_poly.pdbx_seq_one_letter_code
_entity_poly.pdbx_strand_id
1 'polypeptide(L)'
;MKKITLLTLLLPCLFLNGYSVSLDSYLSYVEQKFDKSTSTEAKRYEVIKPLNIKYLSKVSSIEDIDESQLVVEDLGKISLISNALALAIASADIQKTQKFLQVIDDVNDNKLVSSGYRQLVGLPHIAVNPLRQLKIFDKQAKLDSDYVKRMLKIIDVLAQYDANFNMLNCENYYGYVYNNTPLVHAELVSSIYSFNSNLQYQLMTRAILYGADPELPGTTGRLTNYYKYNRDLKNLKPLILEYYAELSTDPIKFKKVKLAESVMANKEISDILKAIDKKRFNSSDHESTPKAVNKVSSQSDNESTQKAVTEVSSSWCSIL
;
A
#
# COMPACT_ATOMS: atom_id res chain seq x y z
N MET A 1 41.89 20.48 -43.51
CA MET A 1 41.22 20.62 -42.21
C MET A 1 40.55 19.29 -41.85
N LYS A 2 41.11 18.55 -40.88
CA LYS A 2 40.53 17.30 -40.34
C LYS A 2 39.73 17.64 -39.08
N LYS A 3 38.40 17.63 -39.16
CA LYS A 3 37.46 17.77 -38.03
C LYS A 3 36.41 16.66 -38.07
N ILE A 4 36.86 15.42 -38.25
CA ILE A 4 36.00 14.23 -38.19
C ILE A 4 36.74 13.20 -37.35
N THR A 5 36.78 13.41 -36.03
CA THR A 5 37.34 12.37 -35.14
C THR A 5 36.86 12.43 -33.69
N LEU A 6 36.20 13.51 -33.25
CA LEU A 6 35.72 13.59 -31.85
C LEU A 6 34.26 13.15 -31.69
N LEU A 7 33.40 13.42 -32.68
CA LEU A 7 31.97 13.12 -32.57
C LEU A 7 31.65 11.62 -32.74
N THR A 8 32.42 10.91 -33.56
CA THR A 8 32.30 9.46 -33.77
C THR A 8 32.91 8.61 -32.65
N LEU A 9 33.79 9.18 -31.81
CA LEU A 9 34.34 8.49 -30.64
C LEU A 9 33.47 8.60 -29.38
N LEU A 10 32.57 9.59 -29.32
CA LEU A 10 31.65 9.80 -28.19
C LEU A 10 30.32 9.05 -28.34
N LEU A 11 29.90 8.69 -29.56
CA LEU A 11 28.68 7.91 -29.78
C LEU A 11 28.75 6.50 -29.14
N PRO A 12 29.82 5.69 -29.31
CA PRO A 12 29.88 4.35 -28.72
C PRO A 12 29.93 4.38 -27.18
N CYS A 13 30.44 5.45 -26.58
CA CYS A 13 30.48 5.63 -25.13
C CYS A 13 29.11 5.96 -24.52
N LEU A 14 28.15 6.46 -25.31
CA LEU A 14 26.76 6.65 -24.88
C LEU A 14 25.94 5.36 -24.96
N PHE A 15 26.36 4.39 -25.77
CA PHE A 15 25.68 3.08 -25.93
C PHE A 15 26.30 1.94 -25.11
N LEU A 16 27.37 2.20 -24.34
CA LEU A 16 28.04 1.19 -23.52
C LEU A 16 27.43 1.01 -22.12
N ASN A 17 26.43 1.81 -21.75
CA ASN A 17 25.54 1.46 -20.65
C ASN A 17 24.35 0.74 -21.28
N GLY A 18 24.41 -0.59 -21.37
CA GLY A 18 23.23 -1.40 -21.65
C GLY A 18 22.14 -0.98 -20.68
N TYR A 19 21.15 -0.24 -21.16
CA TYR A 19 20.04 0.22 -20.35
C TYR A 19 19.26 -1.03 -19.97
N SER A 20 19.44 -1.54 -18.75
CA SER A 20 18.55 -2.59 -18.26
C SER A 20 17.11 -2.07 -18.31
N VAL A 21 16.16 -2.94 -18.66
CA VAL A 21 14.73 -2.66 -18.57
C VAL A 21 14.45 -2.04 -17.20
N SER A 22 13.98 -0.80 -17.21
CA SER A 22 13.56 -0.16 -15.97
C SER A 22 12.31 -0.86 -15.45
N LEU A 23 12.15 -0.87 -14.14
CA LEU A 23 10.97 -1.43 -13.49
C LEU A 23 9.68 -0.79 -14.05
N ASP A 24 9.71 0.52 -14.26
CA ASP A 24 8.57 1.28 -14.79
C ASP A 24 8.22 0.89 -16.23
N SER A 25 9.23 0.69 -17.09
CA SER A 25 9.00 0.23 -18.47
C SER A 25 8.38 -1.17 -18.49
N TYR A 26 8.85 -2.07 -17.62
CA TYR A 26 8.26 -3.41 -17.50
C TYR A 26 6.82 -3.38 -16.99
N LEU A 27 6.54 -2.61 -15.93
CA LEU A 27 5.19 -2.48 -15.41
C LEU A 27 4.22 -1.86 -16.43
N SER A 28 4.70 -0.92 -17.25
CA SER A 28 3.92 -0.34 -18.35
C SER A 28 3.65 -1.37 -19.46
N TYR A 29 4.61 -2.24 -19.77
CA TYR A 29 4.41 -3.36 -20.69
C TYR A 29 3.36 -4.35 -20.17
N VAL A 30 3.41 -4.72 -18.89
CA VAL A 30 2.39 -5.58 -18.26
C VAL A 30 1.01 -4.91 -18.29
N GLU A 31 0.94 -3.61 -18.00
CA GLU A 31 -0.30 -2.83 -18.08
C GLU A 31 -0.93 -2.88 -19.48
N GLN A 32 -0.13 -2.74 -20.55
CA GLN A 32 -0.64 -2.85 -21.92
C GLN A 32 -1.18 -4.25 -22.23
N LYS A 33 -0.51 -5.32 -21.75
CA LYS A 33 -1.01 -6.69 -21.90
C LYS A 33 -2.30 -6.93 -21.11
N PHE A 34 -2.36 -6.40 -19.89
CA PHE A 34 -3.56 -6.41 -19.06
C PHE A 34 -4.73 -5.73 -19.77
N ASP A 35 -4.54 -4.56 -20.36
CA ASP A 35 -5.60 -3.82 -21.05
C ASP A 35 -6.07 -4.48 -22.34
N LYS A 36 -5.17 -5.14 -23.06
CA LYS A 36 -5.50 -5.88 -24.30
C LYS A 36 -6.21 -7.21 -24.03
N SER A 37 -6.08 -7.77 -22.83
CA SER A 37 -6.67 -9.06 -22.47
C SER A 37 -8.18 -8.93 -22.27
N THR A 38 -8.95 -9.86 -22.85
CA THR A 38 -10.42 -9.83 -22.81
C THR A 38 -11.02 -10.58 -21.62
N SER A 39 -10.32 -11.57 -21.06
CA SER A 39 -10.78 -12.34 -19.89
C SER A 39 -10.11 -11.90 -18.58
N THR A 40 -10.85 -12.01 -17.48
CA THR A 40 -10.33 -11.74 -16.13
C THR A 40 -9.19 -12.68 -15.77
N GLU A 41 -9.26 -13.94 -16.19
CA GLU A 41 -8.22 -14.94 -15.95
C GLU A 41 -6.90 -14.58 -16.65
N ALA A 42 -6.95 -14.11 -17.90
CA ALA A 42 -5.76 -13.69 -18.62
C ALA A 42 -5.13 -12.44 -17.98
N LYS A 43 -5.96 -11.47 -17.58
CA LYS A 43 -5.51 -10.29 -16.82
C LYS A 43 -4.84 -10.68 -15.51
N ARG A 44 -5.48 -11.58 -14.75
CA ARG A 44 -4.96 -12.11 -13.49
C ARG A 44 -3.62 -12.80 -13.72
N TYR A 45 -3.52 -13.64 -14.74
CA TYR A 45 -2.28 -14.35 -15.08
C TYR A 45 -1.12 -13.37 -15.33
N GLU A 46 -1.32 -12.32 -16.15
CA GLU A 46 -0.25 -11.36 -16.43
C GLU A 46 0.28 -10.64 -15.18
N VAL A 47 -0.59 -10.38 -14.20
CA VAL A 47 -0.20 -9.64 -13.00
C VAL A 47 0.40 -10.53 -11.90
N ILE A 48 0.03 -11.81 -11.83
CA ILE A 48 0.48 -12.74 -10.76
C ILE A 48 1.46 -13.81 -11.22
N LYS A 49 1.74 -13.96 -12.52
CA LYS A 49 2.66 -15.00 -13.00
C LYS A 49 4.03 -14.88 -12.31
N PRO A 50 4.66 -15.98 -11.86
CA PRO A 50 5.96 -15.93 -11.21
C PRO A 50 7.05 -15.48 -12.20
N LEU A 51 7.82 -14.47 -11.82
CA LEU A 51 8.84 -13.82 -12.64
C LEU A 51 10.24 -14.04 -12.07
N ASN A 52 11.19 -14.40 -12.93
CA ASN A 52 12.62 -14.40 -12.66
C ASN A 52 13.15 -12.95 -12.68
N ILE A 53 13.01 -12.25 -11.56
CA ILE A 53 13.38 -10.83 -11.46
C ILE A 53 14.88 -10.57 -11.65
N LYS A 54 15.74 -11.59 -11.45
CA LYS A 54 17.17 -11.51 -11.75
C LYS A 54 17.45 -11.49 -13.25
N TYR A 55 16.68 -12.24 -14.02
CA TYR A 55 16.74 -12.18 -15.47
C TYR A 55 16.21 -10.82 -15.93
N LEU A 56 15.00 -10.45 -15.48
CA LEU A 56 14.36 -9.19 -15.86
C LEU A 56 15.25 -7.97 -15.60
N SER A 57 15.97 -7.91 -14.47
CA SER A 57 16.88 -6.81 -14.13
C SER A 57 18.12 -6.71 -15.04
N LYS A 58 18.33 -7.65 -15.96
CA LYS A 58 19.50 -7.71 -16.86
C LYS A 58 19.13 -7.57 -18.34
N VAL A 59 17.87 -7.75 -18.69
CA VAL A 59 17.41 -7.58 -20.08
C VAL A 59 17.56 -6.11 -20.46
N SER A 60 18.00 -5.81 -21.68
CA SER A 60 18.30 -4.43 -22.13
C SER A 60 17.09 -3.71 -22.75
N SER A 61 16.05 -4.42 -23.15
CA SER A 61 14.85 -3.84 -23.73
C SER A 61 13.63 -4.72 -23.48
N ILE A 62 12.43 -4.15 -23.62
CA ILE A 62 11.19 -4.93 -23.47
C ILE A 62 11.04 -5.93 -24.62
N GLU A 63 11.53 -5.55 -25.80
CA GLU A 63 11.51 -6.33 -27.03
C GLU A 63 12.40 -7.58 -26.95
N ASP A 64 13.46 -7.54 -26.12
CA ASP A 64 14.40 -8.65 -25.91
C ASP A 64 13.97 -9.62 -24.81
N ILE A 65 12.79 -9.43 -24.21
CA ILE A 65 12.29 -10.33 -23.16
C ILE A 65 11.95 -11.69 -23.77
N ASP A 66 12.70 -12.71 -23.36
CA ASP A 66 12.38 -14.10 -23.59
C ASP A 66 11.45 -14.59 -22.46
N GLU A 67 10.16 -14.77 -22.77
CA GLU A 67 9.16 -15.24 -21.81
C GLU A 67 9.53 -16.60 -21.18
N SER A 68 10.28 -17.46 -21.89
CA SER A 68 10.71 -18.76 -21.35
C SER A 68 11.78 -18.64 -20.25
N GLN A 69 12.52 -17.53 -20.23
CA GLN A 69 13.48 -17.20 -19.18
C GLN A 69 12.87 -16.32 -18.08
N LEU A 70 11.85 -15.54 -18.44
CA LEU A 70 11.14 -14.65 -17.53
C LEU A 70 10.18 -15.40 -16.62
N VAL A 71 9.35 -16.28 -17.15
CA VAL A 71 8.30 -16.96 -16.37
C VAL A 71 8.89 -18.19 -15.68
N VAL A 72 8.67 -18.31 -14.37
CA VAL A 72 9.19 -19.41 -13.56
C VAL A 72 8.11 -20.46 -13.35
N GLU A 73 8.31 -21.64 -13.92
CA GLU A 73 7.43 -22.80 -13.70
C GLU A 73 7.77 -23.57 -12.42
N ASP A 74 9.04 -23.60 -12.03
CA ASP A 74 9.56 -24.34 -10.87
C ASP A 74 10.20 -23.38 -9.85
N LEU A 75 9.43 -22.99 -8.84
CA LEU A 75 9.84 -22.06 -7.78
C LEU A 75 11.02 -22.58 -6.95
N GLY A 76 11.30 -23.89 -6.97
CA GLY A 76 12.40 -24.49 -6.22
C GLY A 76 13.80 -24.24 -6.83
N LYS A 77 13.88 -23.83 -8.09
CA LYS A 77 15.15 -23.65 -8.82
C LYS A 77 15.68 -22.23 -8.82
N ILE A 78 14.82 -21.22 -8.62
CA ILE A 78 15.20 -19.81 -8.79
C ILE A 78 15.07 -19.05 -7.47
N SER A 79 16.17 -18.42 -7.06
CA SER A 79 16.28 -17.73 -5.76
C SER A 79 15.65 -16.35 -5.68
N LEU A 80 15.25 -15.78 -6.81
CA LEU A 80 14.70 -14.44 -6.92
C LEU A 80 13.47 -14.49 -7.83
N ILE A 81 12.30 -14.65 -7.20
CA ILE A 81 10.98 -14.63 -7.81
C ILE A 81 10.18 -13.41 -7.36
N SER A 82 9.30 -12.90 -8.21
CA SER A 82 8.25 -11.93 -7.85
C SER A 82 7.10 -12.05 -8.84
N ASN A 83 6.17 -11.09 -8.82
CA ASN A 83 5.13 -10.91 -9.83
C ASN A 83 4.93 -9.41 -10.10
N ALA A 84 4.20 -9.07 -11.17
CA ALA A 84 4.06 -7.67 -11.56
C ALA A 84 3.30 -6.82 -10.52
N LEU A 85 2.32 -7.41 -9.82
CA LEU A 85 1.61 -6.72 -8.73
C LEU A 85 2.55 -6.40 -7.56
N ALA A 86 3.33 -7.37 -7.09
CA ALA A 86 4.34 -7.19 -6.07
C ALA A 86 5.38 -6.13 -6.46
N LEU A 87 5.76 -6.10 -7.74
CA LEU A 87 6.68 -5.10 -8.28
C LEU A 87 6.06 -3.70 -8.35
N ALA A 88 4.78 -3.55 -8.71
CA ALA A 88 4.05 -2.28 -8.67
C ALA A 88 3.91 -1.74 -7.23
N ILE A 89 3.65 -2.63 -6.27
CA ILE A 89 3.66 -2.30 -4.84
C ILE A 89 5.04 -1.83 -4.43
N ALA A 90 6.11 -2.57 -4.80
CA ALA A 90 7.47 -2.20 -4.48
C ALA A 90 7.94 -0.90 -5.15
N SER A 91 7.41 -0.52 -6.31
CA SER A 91 7.73 0.77 -6.95
C SER A 91 6.90 1.95 -6.39
N ALA A 92 5.97 1.68 -5.48
CA ALA A 92 4.98 2.64 -5.01
C ALA A 92 4.10 3.22 -6.13
N ASP A 93 3.87 2.45 -7.21
CA ASP A 93 2.96 2.83 -8.30
C ASP A 93 1.51 2.54 -7.87
N ILE A 94 0.88 3.56 -7.28
CA ILE A 94 -0.48 3.47 -6.73
C ILE A 94 -1.50 3.14 -7.82
N GLN A 95 -1.37 3.74 -9.00
CA GLN A 95 -2.33 3.56 -10.08
C GLN A 95 -2.29 2.13 -10.61
N LYS A 96 -1.10 1.61 -10.93
CA LYS A 96 -0.96 0.22 -11.38
C LYS A 96 -1.31 -0.77 -10.29
N THR A 97 -0.95 -0.50 -9.04
CA THR A 97 -1.34 -1.35 -7.91
C THR A 97 -2.86 -1.46 -7.81
N GLN A 98 -3.58 -0.34 -7.80
CA GLN A 98 -5.04 -0.33 -7.74
C GLN A 98 -5.65 -1.05 -8.95
N LYS A 99 -5.13 -0.80 -10.16
CA LYS A 99 -5.60 -1.43 -11.39
C LYS A 99 -5.40 -2.95 -11.38
N PHE A 100 -4.22 -3.43 -11.00
CA PHE A 100 -3.91 -4.86 -10.95
C PHE A 100 -4.70 -5.57 -9.85
N LEU A 101 -4.96 -4.93 -8.72
CA LEU A 101 -5.79 -5.50 -7.65
C LEU A 101 -7.25 -5.76 -8.05
N GLN A 102 -7.78 -5.12 -9.09
CA GLN A 102 -9.16 -5.33 -9.55
C GLN A 102 -9.45 -6.75 -10.02
N VAL A 103 -8.42 -7.53 -10.35
CA VAL A 103 -8.54 -8.94 -10.81
C VAL A 103 -8.00 -9.94 -9.78
N ILE A 104 -7.80 -9.49 -8.53
CA ILE A 104 -7.29 -10.30 -7.43
C ILE A 104 -8.40 -10.54 -6.42
N ASP A 105 -8.82 -11.80 -6.29
CA ASP A 105 -9.89 -12.19 -5.37
C ASP A 105 -9.45 -12.14 -3.90
N ASP A 106 -8.22 -12.59 -3.61
CA ASP A 106 -7.63 -12.59 -2.27
C ASP A 106 -6.18 -12.13 -2.34
N VAL A 107 -5.87 -11.00 -1.70
CA VAL A 107 -4.52 -10.41 -1.64
C VAL A 107 -3.57 -11.19 -0.73
N ASN A 108 -4.08 -12.17 0.01
CA ASN A 108 -3.33 -13.06 0.88
C ASN A 108 -3.02 -14.43 0.23
N ASP A 109 -3.44 -14.65 -1.03
CA ASP A 109 -3.21 -15.90 -1.76
C ASP A 109 -1.70 -16.22 -1.85
N ASN A 110 -1.33 -17.46 -1.51
CA ASN A 110 0.05 -17.97 -1.60
C ASN A 110 0.63 -17.90 -3.01
N LYS A 111 -0.20 -17.73 -4.06
CA LYS A 111 0.27 -17.49 -5.43
C LYS A 111 0.85 -16.09 -5.65
N LEU A 112 0.59 -15.15 -4.75
CA LEU A 112 1.05 -13.75 -4.83
C LEU A 112 2.43 -13.53 -4.20
N VAL A 113 3.13 -14.61 -3.85
CA VAL A 113 4.41 -14.55 -3.15
C VAL A 113 5.55 -14.04 -4.02
N SER A 114 6.50 -13.37 -3.37
CA SER A 114 7.78 -12.96 -3.92
C SER A 114 8.93 -13.43 -3.01
N SER A 115 10.17 -13.34 -3.51
CA SER A 115 11.36 -13.67 -2.72
C SER A 115 11.64 -12.63 -1.64
N GLY A 116 11.52 -13.04 -0.38
CA GLY A 116 11.99 -12.34 0.81
C GLY A 116 13.35 -12.84 1.29
N TYR A 117 13.85 -12.26 2.38
CA TYR A 117 15.15 -12.64 2.95
C TYR A 117 15.08 -14.05 3.53
N ARG A 118 15.58 -15.02 2.76
CA ARG A 118 15.59 -16.46 3.10
C ARG A 118 14.20 -17.08 3.30
N GLN A 119 13.15 -16.42 2.81
CA GLN A 119 11.76 -16.86 2.90
C GLN A 119 10.98 -16.33 1.70
N LEU A 120 9.81 -16.90 1.42
CA LEU A 120 8.83 -16.24 0.56
C LEU A 120 8.04 -15.21 1.37
N VAL A 121 7.62 -14.14 0.70
CA VAL A 121 6.90 -13.01 1.33
C VAL A 121 5.69 -12.63 0.51
N GLY A 122 4.61 -12.24 1.19
CA GLY A 122 3.38 -11.79 0.56
C GLY A 122 3.41 -10.29 0.27
N LEU A 123 2.34 -9.79 -0.34
CA LEU A 123 2.19 -8.37 -0.65
C LEU A 123 2.32 -7.46 0.59
N PRO A 124 1.77 -7.81 1.77
CA PRO A 124 1.92 -7.00 2.98
C PRO A 124 3.38 -6.83 3.42
N HIS A 125 4.21 -7.88 3.33
CA HIS A 125 5.64 -7.80 3.64
C HIS A 125 6.38 -6.84 2.72
N ILE A 126 6.04 -6.87 1.42
CA ILE A 126 6.67 -5.99 0.41
C ILE A 126 6.25 -4.55 0.67
N ALA A 127 4.98 -4.31 1.00
CA ALA A 127 4.47 -2.97 1.27
C ALA A 127 5.14 -2.31 2.48
N VAL A 128 5.43 -3.09 3.54
CA VAL A 128 6.13 -2.57 4.71
C VAL A 128 7.65 -2.53 4.53
N ASN A 129 8.23 -3.26 3.57
CA ASN A 129 9.63 -3.12 3.20
C ASN A 129 9.89 -3.44 1.71
N PRO A 130 9.88 -2.42 0.84
CA PRO A 130 10.02 -2.62 -0.60
C PRO A 130 11.48 -2.71 -1.07
N LEU A 131 12.44 -2.35 -0.21
CA LEU A 131 13.85 -2.16 -0.60
C LEU A 131 14.49 -3.41 -1.17
N ARG A 132 14.09 -4.60 -0.69
CA ARG A 132 14.64 -5.85 -1.20
C ARG A 132 14.34 -6.06 -2.68
N GLN A 133 13.12 -5.74 -3.11
CA GLN A 133 12.71 -5.85 -4.51
C GLN A 133 13.37 -4.75 -5.34
N LEU A 134 13.32 -3.50 -4.86
CA LEU A 134 13.89 -2.36 -5.57
C LEU A 134 15.40 -2.50 -5.79
N LYS A 135 16.16 -3.00 -4.80
CA LYS A 135 17.62 -3.14 -4.91
C LYS A 135 18.09 -4.16 -5.94
N ILE A 136 17.18 -4.97 -6.49
CA ILE A 136 17.47 -5.87 -7.60
C ILE A 136 17.59 -5.08 -8.91
N PHE A 137 16.77 -4.03 -9.07
CA PHE A 137 16.76 -3.15 -10.25
C PHE A 137 17.66 -1.93 -10.07
N ASP A 138 17.72 -1.36 -8.86
CA ASP A 138 18.55 -0.21 -8.54
C ASP A 138 19.25 -0.39 -7.20
N LYS A 139 20.56 -0.65 -7.23
CA LYS A 139 21.38 -0.82 -6.00
C LYS A 139 21.34 0.41 -5.08
N GLN A 140 21.11 1.60 -5.63
CA GLN A 140 21.04 2.86 -4.89
C GLN A 140 19.66 3.13 -4.27
N ALA A 141 18.66 2.30 -4.57
CA ALA A 141 17.32 2.43 -4.02
C ALA A 141 17.35 2.54 -2.48
N LYS A 142 16.64 3.54 -1.98
CA LYS A 142 16.55 3.91 -0.56
C LYS A 142 15.17 4.45 -0.26
N LEU A 143 14.79 4.43 1.01
CA LEU A 143 13.58 5.12 1.45
C LEU A 143 13.90 6.62 1.55
N ASP A 144 13.12 7.43 0.85
CA ASP A 144 13.02 8.88 1.05
C ASP A 144 11.58 9.26 1.43
N SER A 145 11.38 10.52 1.83
CA SER A 145 10.09 11.00 2.34
C SER A 145 8.96 10.88 1.30
N ASP A 146 9.22 11.22 0.05
CA ASP A 146 8.19 11.21 -0.99
C ASP A 146 7.81 9.79 -1.39
N TYR A 147 8.81 8.90 -1.45
CA TYR A 147 8.60 7.48 -1.66
C TYR A 147 7.79 6.86 -0.51
N VAL A 148 8.12 7.15 0.76
CA VAL A 148 7.36 6.67 1.92
C VAL A 148 5.91 7.16 1.89
N LYS A 149 5.64 8.42 1.55
CA LYS A 149 4.27 8.93 1.40
C LYS A 149 3.45 8.14 0.38
N ARG A 150 4.06 7.72 -0.74
CA ARG A 150 3.39 6.86 -1.73
C ARG A 150 3.17 5.45 -1.19
N MET A 151 4.15 4.87 -0.51
CA MET A 151 4.02 3.55 0.11
C MET A 151 2.96 3.50 1.21
N LEU A 152 2.78 4.56 2.01
CA LEU A 152 1.69 4.65 2.99
C LEU A 152 0.31 4.52 2.30
N LYS A 153 0.14 5.11 1.11
CA LYS A 153 -1.08 4.94 0.30
C LYS A 153 -1.21 3.51 -0.24
N ILE A 154 -0.11 2.85 -0.60
CA ILE A 154 -0.14 1.43 -0.98
C ILE A 154 -0.61 0.55 0.18
N ILE A 155 -0.12 0.80 1.40
CA ILE A 155 -0.56 0.09 2.61
C ILE A 155 -2.05 0.32 2.86
N ASP A 156 -2.53 1.57 2.72
CA ASP A 156 -3.96 1.88 2.80
C ASP A 156 -4.77 1.08 1.75
N VAL A 157 -4.29 1.03 0.50
CA VAL A 157 -4.94 0.28 -0.59
C VAL A 157 -5.01 -1.20 -0.23
N LEU A 158 -3.91 -1.82 0.19
CA LEU A 158 -3.91 -3.23 0.59
C LEU A 158 -4.85 -3.52 1.76
N ALA A 159 -4.93 -2.62 2.74
CA ALA A 159 -5.88 -2.73 3.85
C ALA A 159 -7.35 -2.68 3.38
N GLN A 160 -7.66 -1.92 2.32
CA GLN A 160 -9.01 -1.93 1.73
C GLN A 160 -9.38 -3.29 1.15
N TYR A 161 -8.39 -4.04 0.66
CA TYR A 161 -8.51 -5.40 0.14
C TYR A 161 -8.28 -6.48 1.22
N ASP A 162 -8.41 -6.13 2.52
CA ASP A 162 -8.31 -7.07 3.65
C ASP A 162 -6.97 -7.83 3.71
N ALA A 163 -5.88 -7.14 3.37
CA ALA A 163 -4.53 -7.63 3.57
C ALA A 163 -4.24 -7.99 5.04
N ASN A 164 -3.73 -9.20 5.25
CA ASN A 164 -3.35 -9.72 6.56
C ASN A 164 -1.91 -9.30 6.90
N PHE A 165 -1.77 -8.20 7.63
CA PHE A 165 -0.46 -7.73 8.09
C PHE A 165 0.17 -8.57 9.22
N ASN A 166 -0.48 -9.66 9.64
CA ASN A 166 0.06 -10.70 10.52
C ASN A 166 0.41 -11.99 9.78
N MET A 167 0.29 -12.00 8.44
CA MET A 167 0.47 -13.23 7.68
C MET A 167 1.86 -13.84 7.88
N LEU A 168 1.83 -15.16 7.98
CA LEU A 168 2.98 -16.01 8.18
C LEU A 168 3.13 -16.84 6.91
N ASN A 169 4.11 -16.52 6.07
CA ASN A 169 4.34 -17.30 4.85
C ASN A 169 5.22 -18.50 5.18
N CYS A 170 4.57 -19.63 5.42
CA CYS A 170 5.22 -20.92 5.59
C CYS A 170 5.42 -21.59 4.23
N GLU A 171 6.56 -21.36 3.58
CA GLU A 171 7.07 -22.31 2.61
C GLU A 171 8.54 -22.61 2.91
N ASN A 172 8.87 -23.91 2.94
CA ASN A 172 10.20 -24.42 3.23
C ASN A 172 11.17 -23.97 2.13
N TYR A 173 11.95 -22.93 2.41
CA TYR A 173 13.06 -22.53 1.54
C TYR A 173 14.33 -23.24 2.02
N TYR A 174 14.82 -24.23 1.25
CA TYR A 174 16.03 -25.01 1.55
C TYR A 174 16.07 -25.69 2.94
N GLY A 175 14.92 -26.15 3.45
CA GLY A 175 14.85 -26.88 4.74
C GLY A 175 14.95 -26.00 5.99
N TYR A 176 14.98 -24.68 5.84
CA TYR A 176 14.86 -23.74 6.96
C TYR A 176 13.45 -23.15 7.01
N VAL A 177 12.78 -23.30 8.15
CA VAL A 177 11.52 -22.60 8.42
C VAL A 177 11.88 -21.16 8.80
N TYR A 178 11.80 -20.24 7.83
CA TYR A 178 11.78 -18.80 8.10
C TYR A 178 10.34 -18.32 7.94
N ASN A 179 9.78 -17.83 9.04
CA ASN A 179 8.39 -17.41 9.12
C ASN A 179 8.33 -16.11 9.90
N ASN A 180 8.55 -14.99 9.21
CA ASN A 180 8.49 -13.65 9.80
C ASN A 180 7.20 -12.96 9.36
N THR A 181 6.50 -12.34 10.30
CA THR A 181 5.41 -11.39 9.98
C THR A 181 5.95 -10.21 9.17
N PRO A 182 5.09 -9.45 8.47
CA PRO A 182 5.47 -8.21 7.82
C PRO A 182 6.29 -7.26 8.71
N LEU A 183 5.91 -7.06 9.98
CA LEU A 183 6.67 -6.19 10.89
C LEU A 183 8.08 -6.72 11.20
N VAL A 184 8.21 -8.03 11.45
CA VAL A 184 9.52 -8.66 11.71
C VAL A 184 10.39 -8.58 10.45
N HIS A 185 9.79 -8.80 9.27
CA HIS A 185 10.48 -8.67 8.00
C HIS A 185 11.01 -7.25 7.77
N ALA A 186 10.18 -6.24 8.06
CA ALA A 186 10.56 -4.84 7.93
C ALA A 186 11.74 -4.45 8.83
N GLU A 187 11.74 -4.88 10.09
CA GLU A 187 12.83 -4.65 11.03
C GLU A 187 14.15 -5.29 10.55
N LEU A 188 14.09 -6.57 10.19
CA LEU A 188 15.25 -7.34 9.73
C LEU A 188 15.90 -6.71 8.50
N VAL A 189 15.10 -6.40 7.48
CA VAL A 189 15.60 -5.89 6.20
C VAL A 189 16.11 -4.45 6.36
N SER A 190 15.48 -3.64 7.20
CA SER A 190 15.95 -2.29 7.45
C SER A 190 17.25 -2.24 8.23
N SER A 191 17.52 -3.20 9.12
CA SER A 191 18.86 -3.35 9.73
C SER A 191 19.97 -3.62 8.70
N ILE A 192 19.62 -4.17 7.52
CA ILE A 192 20.57 -4.51 6.45
C ILE A 192 20.71 -3.37 5.43
N TYR A 193 19.61 -2.67 5.11
CA TYR A 193 19.55 -1.78 3.95
C TYR A 193 19.26 -0.30 4.26
N SER A 194 18.83 0.05 5.47
CA SER A 194 18.43 1.43 5.79
C SER A 194 19.23 2.02 6.94
N PHE A 195 19.85 3.17 6.69
CA PHE A 195 20.46 4.02 7.72
C PHE A 195 19.43 4.93 8.43
N ASN A 196 18.20 5.04 7.90
CA ASN A 196 17.15 5.92 8.44
C ASN A 196 15.98 5.09 8.96
N SER A 197 16.01 4.79 10.26
CA SER A 197 14.98 4.00 10.95
C SER A 197 13.62 4.71 11.03
N ASN A 198 13.58 6.06 10.96
CA ASN A 198 12.33 6.82 11.09
C ASN A 198 11.37 6.55 9.93
N LEU A 199 11.85 6.63 8.68
CA LEU A 199 11.01 6.36 7.51
C LEU A 199 10.47 4.93 7.49
N GLN A 200 11.24 3.96 7.97
CA GLN A 200 10.78 2.59 8.12
C GLN A 200 9.69 2.47 9.20
N TYR A 201 9.84 3.17 10.32
CA TYR A 201 8.85 3.19 11.40
C TYR A 201 7.51 3.76 10.94
N GLN A 202 7.48 4.69 9.98
CA GLN A 202 6.23 5.18 9.40
C GLN A 202 5.47 4.05 8.67
N LEU A 203 6.14 3.28 7.81
CA LEU A 203 5.53 2.15 7.12
C LEU A 203 5.04 1.06 8.10
N MET A 204 5.86 0.72 9.09
CA MET A 204 5.49 -0.25 10.14
C MET A 204 4.28 0.24 10.94
N THR A 205 4.25 1.52 11.31
CA THR A 205 3.15 2.12 12.07
C THR A 205 1.85 2.06 11.28
N ARG A 206 1.88 2.33 9.98
CA ARG A 206 0.68 2.25 9.15
C ARG A 206 0.15 0.82 9.07
N ALA A 207 1.01 -0.19 9.00
CA ALA A 207 0.59 -1.59 9.08
C ALA A 207 0.00 -1.94 10.47
N ILE A 208 0.57 -1.42 11.56
CA ILE A 208 0.03 -1.60 12.93
C ILE A 208 -1.41 -1.09 13.02
N LEU A 209 -1.70 0.08 12.43
CA LEU A 209 -3.07 0.62 12.38
C LEU A 209 -4.06 -0.31 11.67
N TYR A 210 -3.59 -1.16 10.76
CA TYR A 210 -4.39 -2.16 10.06
C TYR A 210 -4.22 -3.58 10.63
N GLY A 211 -3.80 -3.69 11.90
CA GLY A 211 -3.84 -4.94 12.66
C GLY A 211 -2.55 -5.72 12.72
N ALA A 212 -1.45 -5.19 12.19
CA ALA A 212 -0.15 -5.79 12.42
C ALA A 212 0.18 -5.78 13.92
N ASP A 213 0.45 -6.95 14.48
CA ASP A 213 0.69 -7.13 15.90
C ASP A 213 2.20 -7.14 16.17
N PRO A 214 2.71 -6.14 16.93
CA PRO A 214 4.13 -6.06 17.27
C PRO A 214 4.62 -7.18 18.20
N GLU A 215 3.74 -7.88 18.91
CA GLU A 215 4.11 -8.98 19.81
C GLU A 215 4.25 -10.32 19.08
N LEU A 216 3.64 -10.47 17.90
CA LEU A 216 3.75 -11.72 17.13
C LEU A 216 5.21 -11.94 16.69
N PRO A 217 5.86 -13.01 17.20
CA PRO A 217 7.24 -13.29 16.84
C PRO A 217 7.31 -13.83 15.42
N GLY A 218 8.42 -13.52 14.75
CA GLY A 218 8.90 -14.35 13.65
C GLY A 218 9.90 -15.39 14.15
N THR A 219 10.28 -16.31 13.29
CA THR A 219 11.34 -17.33 13.53
C THR A 219 12.65 -16.77 14.09
N THR A 220 12.93 -15.47 13.93
CA THR A 220 14.17 -14.84 14.43
C THR A 220 14.08 -14.28 15.85
N GLY A 221 12.88 -14.19 16.45
CA GLY A 221 12.66 -13.58 17.78
C GLY A 221 13.10 -12.10 17.90
N ARG A 222 13.52 -11.47 16.80
CA ARG A 222 14.17 -10.15 16.83
C ARG A 222 13.21 -9.02 17.16
N LEU A 223 12.01 -9.02 16.59
CA LEU A 223 11.02 -7.99 16.87
C LEU A 223 10.57 -8.06 18.34
N THR A 224 10.32 -9.27 18.85
CA THR A 224 10.01 -9.50 20.27
C THR A 224 11.16 -9.05 21.16
N ASN A 225 12.42 -9.23 20.76
CA ASN A 225 13.56 -8.68 21.51
C ASN A 225 13.64 -7.15 21.42
N TYR A 226 13.48 -6.56 20.23
CA TYR A 226 13.42 -5.11 20.03
C TYR A 226 12.36 -4.48 20.96
N TYR A 227 11.15 -5.03 21.02
CA TYR A 227 10.11 -4.55 21.93
C TYR A 227 10.32 -4.97 23.38
N LYS A 228 10.87 -6.15 23.68
CA LYS A 228 11.19 -6.54 25.07
C LYS A 228 12.21 -5.61 25.71
N TYR A 229 13.12 -5.02 24.91
CA TYR A 229 14.06 -3.99 25.34
C TYR A 229 13.51 -2.55 25.15
N ASN A 230 12.55 -2.35 24.23
CA ASN A 230 11.83 -1.08 23.99
C ASN A 230 10.33 -1.23 24.30
N ARG A 231 10.00 -1.64 25.54
CA ARG A 231 8.68 -2.18 25.96
C ARG A 231 7.45 -1.30 25.69
N ASP A 232 7.66 -0.04 25.37
CA ASP A 232 6.58 0.95 25.33
C ASP A 232 6.20 1.41 23.92
N LEU A 233 6.59 0.66 22.87
CA LEU A 233 6.45 1.13 21.48
C LEU A 233 7.07 2.53 21.30
N LYS A 234 8.08 2.90 22.09
CA LYS A 234 8.47 4.31 22.35
C LYS A 234 8.64 5.15 21.08
N ASN A 235 9.23 4.58 20.04
CA ASN A 235 9.49 5.27 18.77
C ASN A 235 8.29 5.24 17.79
N LEU A 236 7.36 4.29 17.96
CA LEU A 236 6.18 4.12 17.10
C LEU A 236 4.95 4.81 17.69
N LYS A 237 4.85 4.90 19.02
CA LYS A 237 3.70 5.46 19.70
C LYS A 237 3.33 6.87 19.22
N PRO A 238 4.25 7.84 19.07
CA PRO A 238 3.90 9.15 18.51
C PRO A 238 3.27 9.04 17.10
N LEU A 239 3.86 8.19 16.24
CA LEU A 239 3.36 7.94 14.89
C LEU A 239 2.00 7.22 14.89
N ILE A 240 1.76 6.30 15.83
CA ILE A 240 0.48 5.59 15.96
C ILE A 240 -0.63 6.61 16.22
N LEU A 241 -0.40 7.53 17.17
CA LEU A 241 -1.37 8.57 17.52
C LEU A 241 -1.59 9.56 16.36
N GLU A 242 -0.50 9.99 15.72
CA GLU A 242 -0.55 10.90 14.56
C GLU A 242 -1.36 10.30 13.40
N TYR A 243 -1.01 9.09 12.97
CA TYR A 243 -1.68 8.45 11.84
C TYR A 243 -3.08 7.95 12.17
N TYR A 244 -3.37 7.57 13.42
CA TYR A 244 -4.75 7.29 13.83
C TYR A 244 -5.61 8.55 13.68
N ALA A 245 -5.13 9.70 14.16
CA ALA A 245 -5.83 10.97 14.01
C ALA A 245 -6.02 11.34 12.52
N GLU A 246 -4.98 11.19 11.69
CA GLU A 246 -5.07 11.37 10.24
C GLU A 246 -6.18 10.51 9.63
N LEU A 247 -6.15 9.19 9.86
CA LEU A 247 -7.14 8.26 9.29
C LEU A 247 -8.55 8.52 9.82
N SER A 248 -8.70 9.02 11.06
CA SER A 248 -10.02 9.32 11.65
C SER A 248 -10.82 10.39 10.89
N THR A 249 -10.14 11.18 10.04
CA THR A 249 -10.76 12.19 9.18
C THR A 249 -11.37 11.62 7.90
N ASP A 250 -11.01 10.39 7.51
CA ASP A 250 -11.52 9.67 6.34
C ASP A 250 -12.35 8.45 6.77
N PRO A 251 -13.69 8.50 6.73
CA PRO A 251 -14.54 7.41 7.20
C PRO A 251 -14.34 6.08 6.46
N ILE A 252 -13.92 6.11 5.19
CA ILE A 252 -13.72 4.89 4.39
C ILE A 252 -12.46 4.20 4.86
N LYS A 253 -11.36 4.94 5.00
CA LYS A 253 -10.11 4.37 5.51
C LYS A 253 -10.21 3.95 6.96
N PHE A 254 -10.86 4.77 7.80
CA PHE A 254 -10.96 4.51 9.23
C PHE A 254 -11.71 3.22 9.55
N LYS A 255 -12.70 2.82 8.73
CA LYS A 255 -13.41 1.53 8.90
C LYS A 255 -12.48 0.31 8.84
N LYS A 256 -11.32 0.43 8.20
CA LYS A 256 -10.32 -0.64 8.12
C LYS A 256 -9.30 -0.59 9.27
N VAL A 257 -9.25 0.49 10.05
CA VAL A 257 -8.36 0.58 11.22
C VAL A 257 -8.78 -0.48 12.23
N LYS A 258 -7.84 -1.32 12.63
CA LYS A 258 -8.06 -2.43 13.56
C LYS A 258 -6.77 -2.67 14.33
N LEU A 259 -6.57 -1.97 15.44
CA LEU A 259 -5.38 -2.16 16.28
C LEU A 259 -5.41 -3.53 16.98
N ALA A 260 -4.26 -4.20 17.06
CA ALA A 260 -4.09 -5.44 17.81
C ALA A 260 -4.28 -5.21 19.33
N GLU A 261 -4.71 -6.25 20.05
CA GLU A 261 -4.92 -6.18 21.51
C GLU A 261 -3.65 -5.77 22.26
N SER A 262 -2.49 -6.27 21.82
CA SER A 262 -1.17 -5.93 22.36
C SER A 262 -0.88 -4.42 22.31
N VAL A 263 -1.32 -3.74 21.25
CA VAL A 263 -1.18 -2.28 21.11
C VAL A 263 -2.17 -1.57 22.02
N MET A 264 -3.41 -2.06 22.08
CA MET A 264 -4.47 -1.49 22.91
C MET A 264 -4.25 -1.69 24.41
N ALA A 265 -3.42 -2.67 24.81
CA ALA A 265 -3.00 -2.90 26.19
C ALA A 265 -2.13 -1.75 26.73
N ASN A 266 -1.50 -0.95 25.87
CA ASN A 266 -0.82 0.27 26.28
C ASN A 266 -1.85 1.33 26.70
N LYS A 267 -1.93 1.59 28.01
CA LYS A 267 -2.93 2.50 28.59
C LYS A 267 -2.91 3.90 27.97
N GLU A 268 -1.73 4.45 27.72
CA GLU A 268 -1.62 5.81 27.19
C GLU A 268 -2.10 5.90 25.74
N ILE A 269 -1.79 4.90 24.90
CA ILE A 269 -2.36 4.80 23.55
C ILE A 269 -3.88 4.69 23.67
N SER A 270 -4.38 3.71 24.44
CA SER A 270 -5.83 3.47 24.60
C SER A 270 -6.60 4.72 25.05
N ASP A 271 -6.08 5.46 26.04
CA ASP A 271 -6.73 6.65 26.59
C ASP A 271 -6.77 7.80 25.58
N ILE A 272 -5.69 8.02 24.82
CA ILE A 272 -5.64 9.09 23.79
C ILE A 272 -6.55 8.74 22.60
N LEU A 273 -6.57 7.48 22.16
CA LEU A 273 -7.43 7.05 21.07
C LEU A 273 -8.91 7.24 21.41
N LYS A 274 -9.33 6.86 22.63
CA LYS A 274 -10.69 7.14 23.13
C LYS A 274 -11.03 8.62 23.12
N ALA A 275 -10.07 9.49 23.46
CA ALA A 275 -10.26 10.93 23.42
C ALA A 275 -10.42 11.46 21.98
N ILE A 276 -9.68 10.91 21.02
CA ILE A 276 -9.81 11.21 19.58
C ILE A 276 -11.20 10.77 19.09
N ASP A 277 -11.61 9.54 19.39
CA ASP A 277 -12.92 9.01 18.98
C ASP A 277 -14.07 9.86 19.55
N LYS A 278 -14.02 10.21 20.84
CA LYS A 278 -15.04 11.06 21.48
C LYS A 278 -15.17 12.42 20.80
N LYS A 279 -14.05 13.05 20.42
CA LYS A 279 -14.08 14.33 19.68
C LYS A 279 -14.75 14.18 18.32
N ARG A 280 -14.47 13.08 17.61
CA ARG A 280 -15.06 12.80 16.30
C ARG A 280 -16.57 12.63 16.37
N PHE A 281 -17.09 11.81 17.28
CA PHE A 281 -18.54 11.60 17.45
C PHE A 281 -19.26 12.90 17.85
N ASN A 282 -18.67 13.70 18.75
CA ASN A 282 -19.26 14.98 19.13
C ASN A 282 -19.25 16.02 18.00
N SER A 283 -18.39 15.87 16.98
CA SER A 283 -18.34 16.75 15.81
C SER A 283 -19.31 16.35 14.69
N SER A 284 -19.69 15.08 14.60
CA SER A 284 -20.67 14.59 13.60
C SER A 284 -22.12 14.93 13.96
N ASP A 285 -22.43 15.14 15.24
CA ASP A 285 -23.80 15.47 15.70
C ASP A 285 -24.18 16.96 15.49
N HIS A 286 -23.29 17.75 14.87
CA HIS A 286 -23.54 19.14 14.52
C HIS A 286 -23.82 19.38 13.04
N GLU A 287 -23.94 18.33 12.22
CA GLU A 287 -24.56 18.47 10.90
C GLU A 287 -26.06 18.73 11.09
N SER A 288 -26.43 19.99 10.90
CA SER A 288 -27.67 20.61 11.34
C SER A 288 -28.91 19.94 10.77
N THR A 289 -29.65 19.21 11.60
CA THR A 289 -31.11 19.14 11.48
C THR A 289 -31.63 20.58 11.48
N PRO A 290 -32.38 21.04 10.46
CA PRO A 290 -32.96 22.36 10.50
C PRO A 290 -33.88 22.41 11.73
N LYS A 291 -33.56 23.29 12.67
CA LYS A 291 -34.46 23.61 13.79
C LYS A 291 -35.79 24.01 13.19
N ALA A 292 -36.80 23.15 13.35
CA ALA A 292 -38.18 23.54 13.14
C ALA A 292 -38.44 24.74 14.06
N VAL A 293 -38.55 25.92 13.46
CA VAL A 293 -39.03 27.11 14.15
C VAL A 293 -40.50 26.82 14.46
N ASN A 294 -40.76 26.37 15.70
CA ASN A 294 -42.12 26.36 16.24
C ASN A 294 -42.59 27.80 16.33
N LYS A 295 -43.29 28.25 15.30
CA LYS A 295 -44.05 29.50 15.31
C LYS A 295 -45.27 29.26 16.19
N VAL A 296 -45.14 29.61 17.47
CA VAL A 296 -46.26 29.65 18.42
C VAL A 296 -47.27 30.67 17.91
N SER A 297 -48.49 30.21 17.64
CA SER A 297 -49.65 31.06 17.39
C SER A 297 -50.14 31.64 18.70
N SER A 298 -50.38 32.94 18.74
CA SER A 298 -51.39 33.52 19.63
C SER A 298 -52.18 34.57 18.87
N GLN A 299 -53.47 34.29 18.74
CA GLN A 299 -54.55 35.10 18.20
C GLN A 299 -54.90 36.27 19.13
N SER A 300 -55.23 37.42 18.54
CA SER A 300 -56.26 38.41 18.90
C SER A 300 -55.91 39.73 18.18
N ASP A 301 -56.75 40.53 17.52
CA ASP A 301 -58.15 40.54 17.09
C ASP A 301 -58.26 41.69 16.05
N ASN A 302 -59.26 41.61 15.16
CA ASN A 302 -59.82 42.68 14.30
C ASN A 302 -58.87 43.41 13.31
N GLU A 303 -59.23 43.77 12.08
CA GLU A 303 -60.52 44.07 11.46
C GLU A 303 -60.34 44.15 9.93
N SER A 304 -61.44 44.06 9.18
CA SER A 304 -61.66 44.64 7.85
C SER A 304 -61.19 43.90 6.57
N THR A 305 -62.20 43.24 5.99
CA THR A 305 -62.71 43.38 4.60
C THR A 305 -61.87 43.05 3.36
N GLN A 306 -62.50 42.17 2.55
CA GLN A 306 -62.66 42.19 1.09
C GLN A 306 -61.89 41.16 0.22
N LYS A 307 -62.69 40.53 -0.67
CA LYS A 307 -62.43 39.45 -1.63
C LYS A 307 -61.46 39.84 -2.76
N ALA A 308 -60.66 38.88 -3.23
CA ALA A 308 -60.36 38.55 -4.65
C ALA A 308 -59.46 37.29 -4.65
N VAL A 309 -59.87 36.11 -5.15
CA VAL A 309 -59.93 35.64 -6.56
C VAL A 309 -58.55 35.30 -7.15
N THR A 310 -58.43 34.04 -7.62
CA THR A 310 -57.44 33.43 -8.56
C THR A 310 -55.97 33.37 -8.10
N GLU A 311 -55.14 32.37 -8.43
CA GLU A 311 -55.17 31.40 -9.53
C GLU A 311 -54.24 30.21 -9.24
N VAL A 312 -54.52 29.12 -9.95
CA VAL A 312 -53.71 27.90 -10.07
C VAL A 312 -52.57 28.15 -11.04
N SER A 313 -51.35 27.69 -10.77
CA SER A 313 -50.53 27.03 -11.82
C SER A 313 -49.32 26.29 -11.25
N SER A 314 -49.33 24.99 -11.54
CA SER A 314 -48.20 24.07 -11.68
C SER A 314 -46.96 24.64 -12.36
N SER A 315 -45.77 24.10 -12.05
CA SER A 315 -45.01 23.35 -13.05
C SER A 315 -43.79 22.68 -12.43
N TRP A 316 -43.74 21.36 -12.51
CA TRP A 316 -42.49 20.61 -12.62
C TRP A 316 -41.72 21.09 -13.86
N CYS A 317 -40.39 21.13 -13.78
CA CYS A 317 -39.50 20.80 -14.88
C CYS A 317 -38.07 20.60 -14.36
N SER A 318 -37.70 19.33 -14.23
CA SER A 318 -36.38 18.81 -14.55
C SER A 318 -35.96 19.18 -15.98
N ILE A 319 -34.66 19.33 -16.23
CA ILE A 319 -33.99 18.99 -17.51
C ILE A 319 -32.47 18.92 -17.29
N LEU A 320 -31.91 17.80 -17.77
CA LEU A 320 -30.56 17.49 -18.30
C LEU A 320 -29.32 17.92 -17.51
#